data_AF-A0A968FPI4-F1
#
_entry.id   AF-A0A968FPI4-F1
#
_cell.length_a   1.000
_cell.length_b   1.000
_cell.length_c   1.000
_cell.angle_alpha   90.00
_cell.angle_beta   90.00
_cell.angle_gamma   90.00
#
_symmetry.space_group_name_H-M   'P 1'
#
loop_
_entity.id
_entity.type
_entity.pdbx_description
1 polymer ?
#
loop_
_entity_poly.entity_id
_entity_poly.type
_entity_poly.pdbx_seq_one_letter_code
_entity_poly.pdbx_strand_id
1 'polypeptide(L)'
;ELTYSLVVPIPHPWFPSNLRDSFRIVSQALLAGLSCLGVPDARMALGPPVGAARRTRSPSCFASMNHFEIHVRGRKLIGSAQRRKKSAFLQHGSVGITCNRELENSLFRFESPALRQENLEELKNHTLSLQELFGVELSRGTVLRAFKEGFMNSFPARWVPGTLTPEEREKVDSSSIQNSSNERGMILTF
;
A
#
# COMPACT_ATOMS: atom_id res chain seq x y z
N GLU A 1 5.17 -7.20 -6.32
CA GLU A 1 4.09 -6.41 -5.65
C GLU A 1 3.05 -5.89 -6.65
N LEU A 2 1.93 -5.36 -6.15
CA LEU A 2 1.00 -4.49 -6.89
C LEU A 2 0.95 -3.12 -6.19
N THR A 3 1.31 -2.06 -6.90
CA THR A 3 1.25 -0.69 -6.41
C THR A 3 -0.05 -0.02 -6.80
N TYR A 4 -0.56 0.87 -5.95
CA TYR A 4 -1.75 1.67 -6.22
C TYR A 4 -1.52 3.12 -5.83
N SER A 5 -2.26 4.03 -6.47
CA SER A 5 -2.37 5.43 -6.08
C SER A 5 -3.80 5.92 -6.27
N LEU A 6 -4.24 6.80 -5.39
CA LEU A 6 -5.55 7.43 -5.39
C LEU A 6 -5.38 8.92 -5.12
N VAL A 7 -5.82 9.75 -6.07
CA VAL A 7 -5.84 11.21 -5.94
C VAL A 7 -7.28 11.66 -5.84
N VAL A 8 -7.58 12.47 -4.83
CA VAL A 8 -8.95 12.95 -4.58
C VAL A 8 -8.93 14.45 -4.32
N PRO A 9 -9.79 15.25 -4.98
CA PRO A 9 -9.92 16.67 -4.71
C PRO A 9 -10.49 16.92 -3.30
N ILE A 10 -10.26 18.12 -2.78
CA ILE A 10 -10.82 18.58 -1.51
C ILE A 10 -11.55 19.90 -1.81
N PRO A 11 -12.87 19.99 -1.57
CA PRO A 11 -13.73 18.97 -0.97
C PRO A 11 -14.12 17.83 -1.93
N HIS A 12 -14.48 16.67 -1.38
CA HIS A 12 -15.09 15.57 -2.13
C HIS A 12 -16.19 14.90 -1.27
N PRO A 13 -17.38 14.56 -1.83
CA PRO A 13 -18.52 14.04 -1.05
C PRO A 13 -18.22 12.81 -0.21
N TRP A 14 -17.39 11.89 -0.73
CA TRP A 14 -17.04 10.64 -0.04
C TRP A 14 -15.87 10.74 0.93
N PHE A 15 -15.11 11.84 0.91
CA PHE A 15 -13.87 11.93 1.68
C PHE A 15 -13.91 13.12 2.63
N PRO A 16 -13.85 12.88 3.95
CA PRO A 16 -13.73 13.93 4.95
C PRO A 16 -12.48 14.78 4.76
N SER A 17 -12.50 15.98 5.33
CA SER A 17 -11.41 16.92 5.23
C SER A 17 -10.17 16.56 6.08
N ASN A 18 -10.28 15.55 6.96
CA ASN A 18 -9.20 15.16 7.85
C ASN A 18 -8.41 13.93 7.33
N LEU A 19 -7.13 13.87 7.71
CA LEU A 19 -6.19 12.83 7.24
C LEU A 19 -6.60 11.43 7.70
N ARG A 20 -7.01 11.30 8.97
CA ARG A 20 -7.29 10.01 9.61
C ARG A 20 -8.45 9.29 8.93
N ASP A 21 -9.55 9.99 8.70
CA ASP A 21 -10.77 9.39 8.13
C ASP A 21 -10.64 9.15 6.63
N SER A 22 -9.98 10.05 5.89
CA SER A 22 -9.67 9.79 4.47
C SER A 22 -8.82 8.53 4.32
N PHE A 23 -7.77 8.38 5.14
CA PHE A 23 -6.92 7.19 5.13
C PHE A 23 -7.72 5.92 5.48
N ARG A 24 -8.59 5.99 6.49
CA ARG A 24 -9.46 4.87 6.91
C ARG A 24 -10.39 4.44 5.77
N ILE A 25 -10.99 5.37 5.05
CA ILE A 25 -11.92 5.07 3.94
C ILE A 25 -11.19 4.34 2.80
N VAL A 26 -10.00 4.79 2.41
CA VAL A 26 -9.20 4.09 1.40
C VAL A 26 -8.76 2.71 1.89
N SER A 27 -8.41 2.59 3.17
CA SER A 27 -8.05 1.31 3.80
C SER A 27 -9.23 0.32 3.82
N GLN A 28 -10.46 0.80 3.98
CA GLN A 28 -11.66 -0.02 3.83
C GLN A 28 -11.84 -0.54 2.38
N ALA A 29 -11.53 0.29 1.37
CA ALA A 29 -11.58 -0.15 -0.02
C ALA A 29 -10.52 -1.21 -0.36
N LEU A 30 -9.33 -1.10 0.23
CA LEU A 30 -8.30 -2.14 0.13
C LEU A 30 -8.74 -3.45 0.79
N LEU A 31 -9.38 -3.39 1.96
CA LEU A 31 -9.97 -4.56 2.61
C LEU A 31 -11.07 -5.20 1.75
N ALA A 32 -11.92 -4.39 1.09
CA ALA A 32 -12.90 -4.90 0.15
C ALA A 32 -12.22 -5.63 -1.01
N GLY A 33 -11.11 -5.11 -1.53
CA GLY A 33 -10.31 -5.77 -2.57
C GLY A 33 -9.73 -7.12 -2.12
N LEU A 34 -9.23 -7.19 -0.89
CA LEU A 34 -8.77 -8.46 -0.28
C LEU A 34 -9.93 -9.45 -0.07
N SER A 35 -11.11 -8.96 0.34
CA SER A 35 -12.31 -9.78 0.47
C SER A 35 -12.72 -10.40 -0.88
N CYS A 36 -12.75 -9.59 -1.95
CA CYS A 36 -12.99 -10.07 -3.33
C CYS A 36 -11.93 -11.08 -3.80
N LEU A 37 -10.69 -10.98 -3.29
CA LEU A 37 -9.62 -11.93 -3.58
C LEU A 37 -9.73 -13.24 -2.79
N GLY A 38 -10.60 -13.32 -1.78
CA GLY A 38 -10.74 -14.49 -0.91
C GLY A 38 -9.96 -14.41 0.41
N VAL A 39 -9.62 -13.19 0.86
CA VAL A 39 -8.94 -12.94 2.15
C VAL A 39 -9.84 -12.11 3.08
N PRO A 40 -10.96 -12.69 3.59
CA PRO A 40 -11.93 -11.95 4.41
C PRO A 40 -11.44 -11.69 5.85
N ASP A 41 -10.38 -12.37 6.29
CA ASP A 41 -9.80 -12.25 7.63
C ASP A 41 -8.79 -11.08 7.75
N ALA A 42 -8.52 -10.36 6.66
CA ALA A 42 -7.69 -9.17 6.68
C ALA A 42 -8.28 -8.07 7.59
N ARG A 43 -7.40 -7.39 8.34
CA ARG A 43 -7.79 -6.36 9.32
C ARG A 43 -6.95 -5.10 9.15
N MET A 44 -7.54 -3.96 9.47
CA MET A 44 -6.80 -2.71 9.70
C MET A 44 -6.16 -2.74 11.09
N ALA A 45 -4.89 -2.37 11.18
CA ALA A 45 -4.23 -2.13 12.45
C ALA A 45 -4.85 -0.91 13.15
N LEU A 46 -5.10 -1.02 14.45
CA LEU A 46 -5.57 0.09 15.28
C LEU A 46 -4.43 1.05 15.68
N GLY A 47 -3.22 0.84 15.13
CA GLY A 47 -1.98 1.48 15.56
C GLY A 47 -1.19 0.60 16.55
N PRO A 48 0.04 0.99 16.90
CA PRO A 48 0.78 0.32 17.97
C PRO A 48 -0.01 0.42 19.29
N PRO A 49 0.02 -0.60 20.16
CA PRO A 49 -0.60 -0.53 21.49
C PRO A 49 -0.15 0.73 22.23
N VAL A 50 -1.05 1.40 22.94
CA VAL A 50 -0.69 2.50 23.84
C VAL A 50 0.32 1.96 24.86
N GLY A 51 1.55 2.50 24.85
CA GLY A 51 2.63 2.04 25.73
C GLY A 51 3.55 0.95 25.15
N ALA A 52 3.35 0.50 23.90
CA ALA A 52 4.40 -0.24 23.21
C ALA A 52 5.59 0.69 23.05
N ALA A 53 6.67 0.42 23.80
CA ALA A 53 7.94 1.09 23.62
C ALA A 53 8.24 1.19 22.12
N ARG A 54 8.70 2.35 21.65
CA ARG A 54 9.31 2.48 20.33
C ARG A 54 10.38 1.40 20.26
N ARG A 55 10.05 0.21 19.73
CA ARG A 55 11.05 -0.79 19.37
C ARG A 55 12.03 -0.02 18.52
N THR A 56 13.30 -0.09 18.95
CA THR A 56 14.47 0.42 18.26
C THR A 56 14.18 0.56 16.78
N ARG A 57 14.27 1.78 16.23
CA ARG A 57 13.91 2.10 14.85
C ARG A 57 14.48 1.01 13.93
N SER A 58 13.66 0.05 13.53
CA SER A 58 14.07 -0.96 12.57
C SER A 58 14.47 -0.18 11.31
N PRO A 59 15.64 -0.44 10.71
CA PRO A 59 16.07 0.25 9.50
C PRO A 59 15.01 0.15 8.39
N SER A 60 14.25 -0.95 8.40
CA SER A 60 13.05 -1.11 7.60
C SER A 60 11.82 -0.54 8.31
N CYS A 61 11.43 0.70 7.95
CA CYS A 61 10.13 1.29 8.30
C CYS A 61 8.93 0.49 7.74
N PHE A 62 9.17 -0.53 6.91
CA PHE A 62 8.11 -1.37 6.35
C PHE A 62 7.60 -2.39 7.37
N ALA A 63 8.45 -2.89 8.27
CA ALA A 63 8.07 -3.89 9.27
C ALA A 63 7.22 -3.33 10.43
N SER A 64 7.21 -2.01 10.63
CA SER A 64 6.35 -1.38 11.63
C SER A 64 4.90 -1.29 11.13
N MET A 65 3.95 -1.61 12.02
CA MET A 65 2.52 -1.44 11.76
C MET A 65 2.07 -0.03 12.16
N ASN A 66 1.77 0.80 11.16
CA ASN A 66 1.13 2.09 11.37
C ASN A 66 -0.38 1.97 11.46
N HIS A 67 -1.05 3.02 11.94
CA HIS A 67 -2.51 3.08 11.98
C HIS A 67 -3.10 2.84 10.58
N PHE A 68 -4.13 1.99 10.51
CA PHE A 68 -4.87 1.60 9.30
C PHE A 68 -4.08 0.80 8.25
N GLU A 69 -2.83 0.42 8.52
CA GLU A 69 -2.17 -0.57 7.67
C GLU A 69 -2.89 -1.92 7.75
N ILE A 70 -2.83 -2.69 6.66
CA ILE A 70 -3.60 -3.94 6.56
C ILE A 70 -2.68 -5.12 6.83
N HIS A 71 -3.15 -5.97 7.73
CA HIS A 71 -2.47 -7.18 8.16
C HIS A 71 -3.40 -8.39 8.11
N VAL A 72 -2.80 -9.56 8.01
CA VAL A 72 -3.45 -10.87 8.09
C VAL A 72 -2.65 -11.71 9.07
N ARG A 73 -3.32 -12.30 10.07
CA ARG A 73 -2.67 -13.10 11.13
C ARG A 73 -1.51 -12.36 11.82
N GLY A 74 -1.70 -11.06 12.11
CA GLY A 74 -0.69 -10.21 12.76
C GLY A 74 0.48 -9.76 11.86
N ARG A 75 0.52 -10.17 10.59
CA ARG A 75 1.60 -9.83 9.64
C ARG A 75 1.09 -8.87 8.56
N LYS A 76 1.87 -7.83 8.30
CA LYS A 76 1.57 -6.77 7.35
C LYS A 76 1.54 -7.30 5.93
N LEU A 77 0.46 -6.99 5.21
CA LEU A 77 0.24 -7.38 3.81
C LEU A 77 0.19 -6.16 2.88
N ILE A 78 -0.36 -5.04 3.37
CA ILE A 78 -0.44 -3.79 2.61
C ILE A 78 0.10 -2.64 3.44
N GLY A 79 1.13 -1.98 2.92
CA GLY A 79 1.64 -0.70 3.42
C GLY A 79 1.06 0.46 2.63
N SER A 80 0.77 1.58 3.28
CA SER A 80 0.19 2.76 2.62
C SER A 80 0.72 4.06 3.23
N ALA A 81 0.79 5.09 2.40
CA ALA A 81 1.18 6.44 2.79
C ALA A 81 0.24 7.47 2.15
N GLN A 82 0.01 8.56 2.85
CA GLN A 82 -0.88 9.64 2.38
C GLN A 82 -0.20 11.00 2.51
N ARG A 83 -0.30 11.81 1.45
CA ARG A 83 0.07 13.22 1.43
C ARG A 83 -1.15 14.07 1.15
N ARG A 84 -1.31 15.17 1.90
CA ARG A 84 -2.44 16.10 1.76
C ARG A 84 -1.96 17.50 1.44
N LYS A 85 -2.61 18.16 0.48
CA LYS A 85 -2.52 19.58 0.17
C LYS A 85 -3.87 20.25 0.43
N LYS A 86 -3.96 21.57 0.24
CA LYS A 86 -5.20 22.33 0.43
C LYS A 86 -6.33 21.85 -0.51
N SER A 87 -6.01 21.54 -1.77
CA SER A 87 -6.99 21.24 -2.82
C SER A 87 -7.14 19.75 -3.16
N ALA A 88 -6.26 18.87 -2.67
CA ALA A 88 -6.31 17.44 -2.94
C ALA A 88 -5.49 16.63 -1.93
N PHE A 89 -5.77 15.33 -1.82
CA PHE A 89 -4.87 14.37 -1.19
C PHE A 89 -4.51 13.24 -2.16
N LEU A 90 -3.35 12.64 -1.92
CA LEU A 90 -2.83 11.46 -2.59
C LEU A 90 -2.60 10.39 -1.53
N GLN A 91 -3.21 9.22 -1.68
CA GLN A 91 -2.81 8.01 -0.97
C GLN A 91 -2.24 7.00 -1.96
N HIS A 92 -1.14 6.35 -1.60
CA HIS A 92 -0.53 5.31 -2.40
C HIS A 92 -0.01 4.18 -1.50
N GLY A 93 0.27 3.04 -2.08
CA GLY A 93 0.80 1.91 -1.33
C GLY A 93 1.12 0.70 -2.19
N SER A 94 1.56 -0.37 -1.52
CA SER A 94 1.95 -1.64 -2.13
C SER A 94 1.22 -2.79 -1.47
N VAL A 95 0.69 -3.68 -2.30
CA VAL A 95 0.16 -4.99 -1.93
C VAL A 95 1.24 -6.04 -2.19
N GLY A 96 1.68 -6.74 -1.14
CA GLY A 96 2.69 -7.78 -1.24
C GLY A 96 2.16 -9.01 -1.97
N ILE A 97 2.32 -9.09 -3.30
CA ILE A 97 1.99 -10.32 -4.06
C ILE A 97 3.00 -11.42 -3.73
N THR A 98 4.28 -11.05 -3.82
CA THR A 98 5.45 -11.86 -3.54
C THR A 98 6.37 -11.03 -2.63
N CYS A 99 7.30 -11.68 -1.94
CA CYS A 99 8.29 -11.00 -1.10
C CYS A 99 9.62 -11.77 -1.14
N ASN A 100 10.72 -11.04 -1.20
CA ASN A 100 12.07 -11.59 -1.07
C ASN A 100 12.75 -10.84 0.07
N ARG A 101 12.57 -11.34 1.28
CA ARG A 101 12.99 -10.65 2.50
C ARG A 101 14.49 -10.60 2.64
N GLU A 102 15.20 -11.60 2.11
CA GLU A 102 16.65 -11.63 2.04
C GLU A 102 17.18 -10.51 1.14
N LEU A 103 16.58 -10.33 -0.05
CA LEU A 103 16.89 -9.22 -0.94
C LEU A 103 16.55 -7.88 -0.28
N GLU A 104 15.34 -7.72 0.26
CA GLU A 104 14.93 -6.50 0.98
C GLU A 104 15.90 -6.15 2.09
N ASN A 105 16.27 -7.13 2.92
CA ASN A 105 17.25 -6.97 3.99
C ASN A 105 18.64 -6.60 3.46
N SER A 106 19.05 -7.12 2.31
CA SER A 106 20.36 -6.83 1.72
C SER A 106 20.52 -5.36 1.30
N LEU A 107 19.42 -4.65 1.01
CA LEU A 107 19.43 -3.25 0.57
C LEU A 107 19.78 -2.26 1.69
N PHE A 108 19.67 -2.68 2.96
CA PHE A 108 19.99 -1.83 4.10
C PHE A 108 21.45 -1.98 4.54
N ARG A 109 22.02 -0.87 5.02
CA ARG A 109 23.31 -0.85 5.71
C ARG A 109 23.08 -1.15 7.18
N PHE A 110 23.89 -2.05 7.74
CA PHE A 110 23.86 -2.41 9.15
C PHE A 110 25.23 -2.23 9.76
N GLU A 111 25.27 -1.83 11.02
CA GLU A 111 26.50 -1.65 11.80
C GLU A 111 27.16 -3.00 12.15
N SER A 112 26.39 -4.10 12.15
CA SER A 112 26.91 -5.43 12.43
C SER A 112 26.12 -6.54 11.71
N PRO A 113 26.71 -7.73 11.52
CA PRO A 113 26.00 -8.91 11.02
C PRO A 113 24.83 -9.35 11.93
N ALA A 114 24.96 -9.16 13.24
CA ALA A 114 23.90 -9.50 14.20
C ALA A 114 22.63 -8.66 13.97
N LEU A 115 22.77 -7.35 13.80
CA LEU A 115 21.64 -6.46 13.49
C LEU A 115 21.00 -6.76 12.13
N ARG A 116 21.82 -7.16 11.14
CA ARG A 116 21.31 -7.62 9.85
C ARG A 116 20.43 -8.87 9.99
N GLN A 117 20.87 -9.83 10.81
CA GLN A 117 20.10 -11.06 11.05
C GLN A 117 18.82 -10.76 11.83
N GLU A 118 18.89 -9.92 12.86
CA GLU A 118 17.72 -9.50 13.63
C GLU A 118 16.65 -8.87 12.73
N ASN A 119 17.02 -7.92 11.86
CA ASN A 119 16.09 -7.30 10.92
C ASN A 119 15.49 -8.31 9.91
N LEU A 120 16.25 -9.31 9.47
CA LEU A 120 15.72 -10.37 8.61
C LEU A 120 14.64 -11.18 9.32
N GLU A 121 14.87 -11.56 10.58
CA GLU A 121 13.87 -12.27 11.39
C GLU A 121 12.66 -11.37 11.67
N GLU A 122 12.84 -10.07 11.89
CA GLU A 122 11.72 -9.14 12.01
C GLU A 122 10.88 -9.09 10.72
N LEU A 123 11.51 -9.01 9.54
CA LEU A 123 10.80 -9.03 8.26
C LEU A 123 10.02 -10.34 8.10
N LYS A 124 10.62 -11.50 8.39
CA LYS A 124 9.96 -12.81 8.29
C LYS A 124 8.75 -12.92 9.21
N ASN A 125 8.87 -12.39 10.43
CA ASN A 125 7.84 -12.47 11.45
C ASN A 125 6.71 -11.44 11.27
N HIS A 126 6.96 -10.31 10.63
CA HIS A 126 6.00 -9.19 10.58
C HIS A 126 5.46 -8.85 9.21
N THR A 127 5.99 -9.42 8.12
CA THR A 127 5.44 -9.21 6.77
C THR A 127 4.86 -10.50 6.19
N LEU A 128 3.91 -10.36 5.28
CA LEU A 128 3.25 -11.46 4.58
C LEU A 128 3.04 -11.08 3.11
N SER A 129 3.19 -12.05 2.22
CA SER A 129 2.74 -11.92 0.83
C SER A 129 1.49 -12.75 0.55
N LEU A 130 0.77 -12.39 -0.50
CA LEU A 130 -0.40 -13.13 -0.98
C LEU A 130 -0.02 -14.55 -1.39
N GLN A 131 1.11 -14.75 -2.10
CA GLN A 131 1.54 -16.11 -2.47
C GLN A 131 1.79 -17.00 -1.24
N GLU A 132 2.41 -16.48 -0.18
CA GLU A 132 2.58 -17.22 1.08
C GLU A 132 1.24 -17.52 1.76
N LEU A 133 0.29 -16.59 1.68
CA LEU A 133 -1.03 -16.77 2.27
C LEU A 133 -1.86 -17.85 1.56
N PHE A 134 -1.82 -17.86 0.22
CA PHE A 134 -2.58 -18.80 -0.60
C PHE A 134 -1.86 -20.13 -0.84
N GLY A 135 -0.54 -20.18 -0.67
CA GLY A 135 0.28 -21.36 -0.95
C GLY A 135 0.43 -21.69 -2.43
N VAL A 136 0.02 -20.77 -3.32
CA VAL A 136 0.07 -20.92 -4.78
C VAL A 136 0.53 -19.62 -5.42
N GLU A 137 1.03 -19.71 -6.65
CA GLU A 137 1.35 -18.52 -7.43
C GLU A 137 0.09 -17.74 -7.79
N LEU A 138 0.12 -16.42 -7.53
CA LEU A 138 -0.92 -15.49 -7.93
C LEU A 138 -0.45 -14.55 -9.02
N SER A 139 -1.21 -14.50 -10.11
CA SER A 139 -0.95 -13.53 -11.18
C SER A 139 -1.27 -12.11 -10.73
N ARG A 140 -0.47 -11.13 -11.18
CA ARG A 140 -0.76 -9.70 -10.96
C ARG A 140 -2.15 -9.31 -11.50
N GLY A 141 -2.61 -9.94 -12.58
CA GLY A 141 -3.94 -9.70 -13.17
C GLY A 141 -5.10 -10.11 -12.26
N THR A 142 -4.97 -11.24 -11.57
CA THR A 142 -5.95 -11.72 -10.58
C THR A 142 -6.07 -10.72 -9.43
N VAL A 143 -4.94 -10.33 -8.85
CA VAL A 143 -4.90 -9.36 -7.75
C VAL A 143 -5.46 -8.02 -8.19
N LEU A 144 -5.04 -7.52 -9.35
CA LEU A 144 -5.56 -6.27 -9.90
C LEU A 144 -7.09 -6.29 -10.08
N ARG A 145 -7.65 -7.38 -10.60
CA ARG A 145 -9.10 -7.51 -10.81
C ARG A 145 -9.87 -7.45 -9.49
N ALA A 146 -9.41 -8.18 -8.47
CA ALA A 146 -10.05 -8.19 -7.16
C ALA A 146 -10.00 -6.80 -6.49
N PHE A 147 -8.86 -6.10 -6.57
CA PHE A 147 -8.76 -4.74 -6.02
C PHE A 147 -9.60 -3.72 -6.78
N LYS A 148 -9.69 -3.82 -8.12
CA LYS A 148 -10.63 -2.99 -8.88
C LYS A 148 -12.05 -3.16 -8.38
N GLU A 149 -12.51 -4.41 -8.27
CA GLU A 149 -13.86 -4.74 -7.82
C GLU A 149 -14.13 -4.21 -6.41
N GLY A 150 -13.19 -4.43 -5.47
CA GLY A 150 -13.30 -3.91 -4.11
C GLY A 150 -13.38 -2.38 -4.05
N PHE A 151 -12.59 -1.67 -4.85
CA PHE A 151 -12.67 -0.20 -4.95
C PHE A 151 -13.99 0.26 -5.56
N MET A 152 -14.45 -0.37 -6.64
CA MET A 152 -15.73 -0.03 -7.28
C MET A 152 -16.92 -0.27 -6.36
N ASN A 153 -16.89 -1.32 -5.54
CA ASN A 153 -17.90 -1.61 -4.53
C ASN A 153 -17.90 -0.60 -3.38
N SER A 154 -16.71 -0.08 -3.03
CA SER A 154 -16.55 0.90 -1.94
C SER A 154 -16.93 2.32 -2.36
N PHE A 155 -16.82 2.61 -3.64
CA PHE A 155 -17.01 3.92 -4.25
C PHE A 155 -17.94 3.76 -5.47
N PRO A 156 -19.27 3.70 -5.24
CA PRO A 156 -20.24 3.49 -6.31
C PRO A 156 -20.33 4.74 -7.20
N ALA A 157 -19.49 4.78 -8.24
CA ALA A 157 -19.41 5.82 -9.27
C ALA A 157 -19.28 5.17 -10.65
N ARG A 158 -19.31 6.02 -11.68
CA ARG A 158 -18.89 5.65 -13.02
C ARG A 158 -17.36 5.68 -13.10
N TRP A 159 -16.76 4.50 -13.02
CA TRP A 159 -15.32 4.32 -13.21
C TRP A 159 -14.98 4.24 -14.70
N VAL A 160 -14.07 5.09 -15.17
CA VAL A 160 -13.64 5.11 -16.58
C VAL A 160 -12.12 4.86 -16.64
N PRO A 161 -11.66 3.91 -17.48
CA PRO A 161 -10.24 3.78 -17.77
C PRO A 161 -9.70 5.07 -18.41
N GLY A 162 -8.62 5.60 -17.84
CA GLY A 162 -7.97 6.80 -18.31
C GLY A 162 -6.49 6.58 -18.65
N THR A 163 -5.92 7.58 -19.32
CA THR A 163 -4.48 7.77 -19.44
C THR A 163 -4.14 9.15 -18.90
N LEU A 164 -2.86 9.40 -18.61
CA LEU A 164 -2.42 10.76 -18.24
C LEU A 164 -2.93 11.77 -19.28
N THR A 165 -3.31 12.97 -18.86
CA THR A 165 -3.59 14.06 -19.80
C THR A 165 -2.28 14.59 -20.40
N PRO A 166 -2.32 15.35 -21.50
CA PRO A 166 -1.12 16.03 -22.02
C PRO A 166 -0.40 16.87 -20.96
N GLU A 167 -1.15 17.61 -20.14
CA GLU A 167 -0.60 18.46 -19.07
C GLU A 167 0.02 17.64 -17.94
N GLU A 168 -0.57 16.49 -17.60
CA GLU A 168 0.01 15.57 -16.62
C GLU A 168 1.29 14.92 -17.16
N ARG A 169 1.32 14.51 -18.43
CA ARG A 169 2.52 14.00 -19.09
C ARG A 169 3.63 15.05 -19.11
N GLU A 170 3.31 16.28 -19.50
CA GLU A 170 4.30 17.36 -19.53
C GLU A 170 4.89 17.61 -18.13
N LYS A 171 4.07 17.56 -17.07
CA LYS A 171 4.55 17.66 -15.69
C LYS A 171 5.44 16.47 -15.30
N VAL A 172 5.11 15.26 -15.73
CA VAL A 172 5.96 14.08 -15.51
C VAL A 172 7.28 14.24 -16.25
N ASP A 173 7.26 14.60 -17.53
CA ASP A 173 8.44 14.71 -18.40
C ASP A 173 9.37 15.86 -17.97
N SER A 174 8.81 17.02 -17.64
CA SER A 174 9.56 18.16 -17.10
C SER A 174 10.13 17.91 -15.71
N SER A 175 9.52 17.00 -14.93
CA SER A 175 10.05 16.52 -13.66
C SER A 175 11.03 15.35 -13.82
N SER A 176 11.17 14.77 -15.01
CA SER A 176 11.95 13.54 -15.28
C SER A 176 13.44 13.76 -15.53
N ILE A 177 13.98 14.95 -15.24
CA ILE A 177 15.41 15.05 -14.91
C ILE A 177 15.59 14.47 -13.49
N GLN A 178 15.85 13.15 -13.46
CA GLN A 178 16.14 12.26 -12.32
C GLN A 178 14.99 11.32 -11.86
N ASN A 179 15.07 10.08 -12.37
CA ASN A 179 14.64 8.78 -11.80
C ASN A 179 13.30 8.12 -12.21
N SER A 180 13.48 7.10 -13.06
CA SER A 180 12.90 5.74 -13.08
C SER A 180 11.71 5.40 -13.99
N SER A 181 12.04 4.47 -14.91
CA SER A 181 11.34 3.27 -15.38
C SER A 181 9.86 3.30 -15.76
N ASN A 182 9.61 2.90 -17.01
CA ASN A 182 8.35 2.81 -17.72
C ASN A 182 7.44 1.67 -17.20
N GLU A 183 6.88 1.79 -15.99
CA GLU A 183 5.82 0.89 -15.52
C GLU A 183 4.44 1.38 -15.98
N ARG A 184 3.73 0.57 -16.76
CA ARG A 184 2.35 0.86 -17.18
C ARG A 184 1.39 0.69 -15.99
N GLY A 185 1.26 1.74 -15.18
CA GLY A 185 0.15 1.91 -14.25
C GLY A 185 -1.16 2.08 -15.02
N MET A 186 -2.26 1.54 -14.50
CA MET A 186 -3.57 1.78 -15.08
C MET A 186 -4.27 2.85 -14.25
N ILE A 187 -4.58 3.98 -14.88
CA ILE A 187 -5.25 5.10 -14.24
C ILE A 187 -6.75 4.85 -14.32
N LEU A 188 -7.38 4.87 -13.15
CA LEU A 188 -8.82 4.86 -13.03
C LEU A 188 -9.25 6.22 -12.48
N THR A 189 -10.11 6.90 -13.22
CA THR A 189 -10.77 8.11 -12.76
C THR A 189 -12.22 7.79 -12.44
N PHE A 190 -12.73 8.43 -11.38
CA PHE A 190 -14.13 8.35 -10.95
C PHE A 190 -14.61 9.73 -10.52
#